data_AF-A0A9P5RIX4-F1
#
_entry.id   AF-A0A9P5RIX4-F1
#
_cell.length_a   1.000
_cell.length_b   1.000
_cell.length_c   1.000
_cell.angle_alpha   90.00
_cell.angle_beta   90.00
_cell.angle_gamma   90.00
#
_symmetry.space_group_name_H-M   'P 1'
#
loop_
_entity.id
_entity.type
_entity.pdbx_description
1 polymer ?
#
loop_
_entity_poly.entity_id
_entity_poly.type
_entity_poly.pdbx_seq_one_letter_code
_entity_poly.pdbx_strand_id
1 'polypeptide(L)'
;MTSTASNHFFQLPELLLKLATKLNKPTLATLVRTNRQLNAICTPFLYCSLDFSAVGPGLHLRLIDSVEAIEGHARNMHSGRELTSGPLFMGFYYNCLLAYRRLALSSSILPIMVQDVEDEGQIMLLGRTLAQMSYLKKLDLCVQLKDDEAWARCLEVLFFSCPSEGLEELRVRCAGLVESGYDRVPVRWCESEADEWVDDEEEEDEDGGVATVVPFKRRDGPLSRLRVLDLRQLESSSLEVVHAIFRDCPKLEELYVPRLDREHPDLDVGKVGRFIVEYCPRLRRLHRGPGGEDNGEVDEFLGEEEEEEVGGKAERNLTLQILRAQQGLCGVEEEEK
;
A
#
# COMPACT_ATOMS: atom_id res chain seq x y z
N MET A 1 50.57 -21.97 -23.89
CA MET A 1 49.83 -22.15 -22.63
C MET A 1 48.87 -23.30 -22.84
N THR A 2 49.08 -24.42 -22.16
CA THR A 2 48.19 -25.60 -22.27
C THR A 2 46.88 -25.28 -21.54
N SER A 3 45.75 -25.42 -22.24
CA SER A 3 44.44 -25.31 -21.60
C SER A 3 44.29 -26.45 -20.61
N THR A 4 44.17 -26.14 -19.32
CA THR A 4 43.85 -27.14 -18.30
C THR A 4 42.43 -27.64 -18.50
N ALA A 5 42.15 -28.89 -18.15
CA ALA A 5 40.79 -29.45 -18.21
C ALA A 5 39.78 -28.62 -17.41
N SER A 6 40.23 -27.95 -16.34
CA SER A 6 39.43 -27.00 -15.56
C SER A 6 38.97 -25.81 -16.42
N ASN A 7 39.83 -25.21 -17.24
CA ASN A 7 39.45 -24.10 -18.11
C ASN A 7 38.41 -24.52 -19.14
N HIS A 8 38.52 -25.75 -19.66
CA HIS A 8 37.53 -26.28 -20.61
C HIS A 8 36.17 -26.56 -19.95
N PHE A 9 36.15 -26.97 -18.68
CA PHE A 9 34.91 -27.14 -17.92
C PHE A 9 34.16 -25.82 -17.74
N PHE A 10 34.86 -24.74 -17.36
CA PHE A 10 34.25 -23.40 -17.18
C PHE A 10 33.86 -22.72 -18.49
N GLN A 11 34.30 -23.23 -19.64
CA GLN A 11 33.91 -22.71 -20.96
C GLN A 11 32.56 -23.25 -21.46
N LEU A 12 31.98 -24.25 -20.81
CA LEU A 12 30.71 -24.87 -21.21
C LEU A 12 29.56 -24.37 -20.31
N PRO A 13 28.70 -23.45 -20.78
CA PRO A 13 27.63 -22.88 -19.97
C PRO A 13 26.67 -23.93 -19.41
N GLU A 14 26.44 -25.02 -20.14
CA GLU A 14 25.53 -26.11 -19.75
C GLU A 14 26.03 -26.84 -18.51
N LEU A 15 27.35 -27.08 -18.43
CA LEU A 15 27.97 -27.70 -17.25
C LEU A 15 27.92 -26.76 -16.05
N LEU A 16 28.10 -25.45 -16.29
CA LEU A 16 28.01 -24.44 -15.24
C LEU A 16 26.60 -24.28 -14.69
N LEU A 17 25.58 -24.28 -15.55
CA LEU A 17 24.19 -24.30 -15.13
C LEU A 17 23.88 -25.57 -14.34
N LYS A 18 24.35 -26.74 -14.80
CA LYS A 18 24.17 -28.00 -14.07
C LYS A 18 24.83 -27.96 -12.70
N LEU A 19 26.04 -27.38 -12.60
CA LEU A 19 26.72 -27.16 -11.32
C LEU A 19 25.94 -26.18 -10.43
N ALA A 20 25.45 -25.08 -10.98
CA ALA A 20 24.68 -24.09 -10.25
C ALA A 20 23.43 -24.69 -9.59
N THR A 21 22.73 -25.63 -10.26
CA THR A 21 21.59 -26.35 -9.67
C THR A 21 21.95 -27.27 -8.50
N LYS A 22 23.24 -27.57 -8.30
CA LYS A 22 23.75 -28.44 -7.22
C LYS A 22 24.41 -27.67 -6.09
N LEU A 23 24.63 -26.37 -6.26
CA LEU A 23 25.21 -25.50 -5.25
C LEU A 23 24.10 -24.77 -4.50
N ASN A 24 24.28 -24.58 -3.19
CA ASN A 24 23.42 -23.67 -2.45
C ASN A 24 23.67 -22.22 -2.88
N LYS A 25 22.66 -21.35 -2.75
CA LYS A 25 22.75 -19.93 -3.17
C LYS A 25 23.95 -19.18 -2.56
N PRO A 26 24.30 -19.33 -1.26
CA PRO A 26 25.47 -18.65 -0.68
C PRO A 26 26.81 -19.07 -1.31
N THR A 27 26.99 -20.36 -1.58
CA THR A 27 28.21 -20.88 -2.24
C THR A 27 28.27 -20.38 -3.67
N LEU A 28 27.15 -20.42 -4.39
CA LEU A 28 27.06 -19.91 -5.75
C LEU A 28 27.37 -18.41 -5.82
N ALA A 29 26.82 -17.59 -4.91
CA ALA A 29 27.10 -16.17 -4.81
C ALA A 29 28.59 -15.88 -4.57
N THR A 30 29.22 -16.66 -3.69
CA THR A 30 30.67 -16.55 -3.44
C THR A 30 31.49 -16.91 -4.67
N LEU A 31 31.11 -17.98 -5.38
CA LEU A 31 31.76 -18.44 -6.60
C LEU A 31 31.63 -17.40 -7.74
N VAL A 32 30.47 -16.78 -7.85
CA VAL A 32 30.16 -15.72 -8.82
C VAL A 32 30.95 -14.44 -8.54
N ARG A 33 31.36 -14.20 -7.30
CA ARG A 33 32.22 -13.05 -6.96
C ARG A 33 33.69 -13.26 -7.32
N THR A 34 34.18 -14.50 -7.36
CA THR A 34 35.61 -14.79 -7.60
C THR A 34 35.96 -14.95 -9.08
N ASN A 35 34.99 -15.20 -9.96
CA ASN A 35 35.22 -15.44 -11.38
C ASN A 35 34.23 -14.69 -12.27
N ARG A 36 34.73 -13.82 -13.16
CA ARG A 36 33.91 -12.97 -14.06
C ARG A 36 33.07 -13.76 -15.07
N GLN A 37 33.56 -14.91 -15.55
CA GLN A 37 32.83 -15.73 -16.50
C GLN A 37 31.67 -16.45 -15.82
N LEU A 38 31.92 -17.01 -14.62
CA LEU A 38 30.87 -17.55 -13.76
C LEU A 38 29.86 -16.47 -13.39
N ASN A 39 30.31 -15.24 -13.15
CA ASN A 39 29.42 -14.11 -12.90
C ASN A 39 28.46 -13.87 -14.07
N ALA A 40 28.98 -13.74 -15.29
CA ALA A 40 28.13 -13.49 -16.45
C ALA A 40 27.09 -14.61 -16.69
N ILE A 41 27.46 -15.88 -16.44
CA ILE A 41 26.60 -17.04 -16.72
C ILE A 41 25.61 -17.32 -15.58
N CYS A 42 26.06 -17.26 -14.32
CA CYS A 42 25.27 -17.68 -13.16
C CYS A 42 24.54 -16.53 -12.46
N THR A 43 24.83 -15.27 -12.78
CA THR A 43 24.09 -14.13 -12.20
C THR A 43 22.58 -14.23 -12.48
N PRO A 44 22.10 -14.50 -13.71
CA PRO A 44 20.67 -14.70 -13.95
C PRO A 44 20.07 -15.80 -13.08
N PHE A 45 20.82 -16.88 -12.83
CA PHE A 45 20.38 -18.00 -11.99
C PHE A 45 20.28 -17.61 -10.51
N LEU A 46 21.21 -16.81 -10.00
CA LEU A 46 21.14 -16.27 -8.62
C LEU A 46 19.91 -15.40 -8.39
N TYR A 47 19.48 -14.66 -9.42
CA TYR A 47 18.31 -13.77 -9.36
C TYR A 47 17.03 -14.43 -9.89
N CYS A 48 17.09 -15.65 -10.42
CA CYS A 48 15.94 -16.33 -11.05
C CYS A 48 14.85 -16.69 -10.04
N SER A 49 15.25 -17.06 -8.83
CA SER A 49 14.38 -17.35 -7.70
C SER A 49 14.88 -16.52 -6.53
N LEU A 50 14.07 -15.59 -6.04
CA LEU A 50 14.34 -14.86 -4.81
C LEU A 50 13.25 -15.22 -3.81
N ASP A 51 13.67 -15.70 -2.65
CA ASP A 51 12.78 -16.10 -1.59
C ASP A 51 13.02 -15.18 -0.39
N PHE A 52 12.01 -14.35 -0.12
CA PHE A 52 11.91 -13.42 1.00
C PHE A 52 10.99 -13.95 2.11
N SER A 53 10.48 -15.17 1.98
CA SER A 53 9.54 -15.80 2.91
C SER A 53 10.22 -16.78 3.88
N ALA A 54 11.31 -17.43 3.46
CA ALA A 54 11.88 -18.58 4.18
C ALA A 54 13.15 -18.29 5.01
N VAL A 55 13.48 -17.03 5.34
CA VAL A 55 14.79 -16.72 5.96
C VAL A 55 14.63 -15.91 7.25
N GLY A 56 15.23 -16.39 8.34
CA GLY A 56 15.17 -15.76 9.66
C GLY A 56 15.76 -14.33 9.71
N PRO A 57 15.54 -13.62 10.83
CA PRO A 57 15.69 -12.16 10.97
C PRO A 57 17.06 -11.53 10.64
N GLY A 58 18.13 -12.30 10.41
CA GLY A 58 19.48 -11.76 10.17
C GLY A 58 19.95 -11.63 8.71
N LEU A 59 19.38 -12.40 7.77
CA LEU A 59 19.89 -12.47 6.40
C LEU A 59 19.23 -11.46 5.44
N HIS A 60 17.98 -11.09 5.70
CA HIS A 60 17.23 -10.13 4.88
C HIS A 60 17.78 -8.72 4.97
N LEU A 61 18.19 -8.28 6.17
CA LEU A 61 18.84 -6.99 6.36
C LEU A 61 20.04 -6.81 5.42
N ARG A 62 20.83 -7.85 5.12
CA ARG A 62 21.98 -7.65 4.22
C ARG A 62 21.63 -7.39 2.76
N LEU A 63 20.55 -7.97 2.25
CA LEU A 63 20.09 -7.73 0.88
C LEU A 63 19.34 -6.40 0.79
N ILE A 64 18.60 -6.05 1.84
CA ILE A 64 17.75 -4.85 1.89
C ILE A 64 18.54 -3.60 2.32
N ASP A 65 19.53 -3.74 3.20
CA ASP A 65 20.33 -2.62 3.74
C ASP A 65 21.56 -2.33 2.88
N SER A 66 21.99 -3.27 2.03
CA SER A 66 23.11 -3.03 1.11
C SER A 66 22.61 -2.37 -0.17
N VAL A 67 23.04 -1.12 -0.36
CA VAL A 67 22.82 -0.37 -1.61
C VAL A 67 23.32 -1.16 -2.82
N GLU A 68 24.46 -1.85 -2.69
CA GLU A 68 25.03 -2.67 -3.75
C GLU A 68 24.16 -3.88 -4.09
N ALA A 69 23.51 -4.48 -3.09
CA ALA A 69 22.58 -5.58 -3.30
C ALA A 69 21.28 -5.11 -3.98
N ILE A 70 20.73 -3.97 -3.57
CA ILE A 70 19.59 -3.32 -4.23
C ILE A 70 19.91 -2.99 -5.69
N GLU A 71 21.05 -2.34 -5.97
CA GLU A 71 21.46 -2.02 -7.33
C GLU A 71 21.78 -3.27 -8.17
N GLY A 72 22.36 -4.29 -7.53
CA GLY A 72 22.61 -5.59 -8.14
C GLY A 72 21.30 -6.26 -8.55
N HIS A 73 20.30 -6.21 -7.68
CA HIS A 73 18.97 -6.75 -7.97
C HIS A 73 18.26 -5.94 -9.06
N ALA A 74 18.23 -4.61 -8.97
CA ALA A 74 17.60 -3.74 -9.96
C ALA A 74 18.17 -3.97 -11.37
N ARG A 75 19.49 -4.15 -11.50
CA ARG A 75 20.14 -4.47 -12.78
C ARG A 75 19.74 -5.83 -13.36
N ASN A 76 19.41 -6.78 -12.50
CA ASN A 76 19.08 -8.16 -12.87
C ASN A 76 17.58 -8.48 -12.74
N MET A 77 16.73 -7.49 -12.54
CA MET A 77 15.28 -7.68 -12.33
C MET A 77 14.61 -8.43 -13.50
N HIS A 78 15.13 -8.26 -14.72
CA HIS A 78 14.68 -8.97 -15.91
C HIS A 78 14.96 -10.49 -15.88
N SER A 79 15.84 -10.95 -15.00
CA SER A 79 16.17 -12.38 -14.83
C SER A 79 15.28 -13.07 -13.79
N GLY A 80 14.53 -12.31 -12.97
CA GLY A 80 13.63 -12.87 -11.97
C GLY A 80 12.47 -13.61 -12.62
N ARG A 81 12.29 -14.89 -12.28
CA ARG A 81 11.16 -15.72 -12.72
C ARG A 81 10.24 -16.09 -11.57
N GLU A 82 10.80 -16.28 -10.40
CA GLU A 82 10.10 -16.67 -9.19
C GLU A 82 10.50 -15.73 -8.05
N LEU A 83 9.49 -15.23 -7.37
CA LEU A 83 9.65 -14.27 -6.29
C LEU A 83 8.66 -14.64 -5.20
N THR A 84 9.17 -15.26 -4.14
CA THR A 84 8.37 -15.58 -2.98
C THR A 84 8.52 -14.44 -1.99
N SER A 85 7.44 -13.71 -1.74
CA SER A 85 7.44 -12.51 -0.91
C SER A 85 6.92 -12.81 0.49
N GLY A 86 7.75 -12.58 1.52
CA GLY A 86 7.27 -12.39 2.90
C GLY A 86 6.96 -10.91 3.18
N PRO A 87 6.48 -10.55 4.39
CA PRO A 87 6.08 -9.18 4.73
C PRO A 87 7.18 -8.12 4.48
N LEU A 88 8.45 -8.50 4.69
CA LEU A 88 9.62 -7.64 4.44
C LEU A 88 9.92 -7.38 2.96
N PHE A 89 9.36 -8.18 2.06
CA PHE A 89 9.58 -8.04 0.62
C PHE A 89 9.07 -6.70 0.10
N MET A 90 7.98 -6.17 0.66
CA MET A 90 7.40 -4.91 0.18
C MET A 90 8.35 -3.72 0.37
N GLY A 91 9.08 -3.67 1.49
CA GLY A 91 10.12 -2.66 1.69
C GLY A 91 11.27 -2.79 0.70
N PHE A 92 11.73 -4.02 0.44
CA PHE A 92 12.81 -4.30 -0.51
C PHE A 92 12.41 -4.00 -1.96
N TYR A 93 11.28 -4.53 -2.40
CA TYR A 93 10.71 -4.31 -3.73
C TYR A 93 10.53 -2.83 -3.98
N TYR A 94 9.94 -2.12 -3.02
CA TYR A 94 9.72 -0.69 -3.10
C TYR A 94 11.04 0.10 -3.16
N ASN A 95 12.05 -0.24 -2.36
CA ASN A 95 13.38 0.38 -2.44
C ASN A 95 14.04 0.15 -3.81
N CYS A 96 13.92 -1.07 -4.35
CA CYS A 96 14.39 -1.39 -5.70
C CYS A 96 13.62 -0.61 -6.77
N LEU A 97 12.31 -0.45 -6.60
CA LEU A 97 11.43 0.27 -7.52
C LEU A 97 11.67 1.78 -7.45
N LEU A 98 12.02 2.32 -6.27
CA LEU A 98 12.49 3.69 -6.08
C LEU A 98 13.82 3.95 -6.76
N ALA A 99 14.80 3.05 -6.58
CA ALA A 99 16.09 3.13 -7.23
C ALA A 99 15.93 3.07 -8.77
N TYR A 100 15.08 2.17 -9.25
CA TYR A 100 14.73 2.07 -10.66
C TYR A 100 13.96 3.31 -11.16
N ARG A 101 13.03 3.87 -10.37
CA ARG A 101 12.28 5.09 -10.73
C ARG A 101 13.17 6.32 -10.81
N ARG A 102 14.16 6.47 -9.92
CA ARG A 102 15.18 7.53 -10.04
C ARG A 102 15.89 7.48 -11.39
N LEU A 103 15.99 6.28 -11.98
CA LEU A 103 16.56 6.08 -13.31
C LEU A 103 15.54 6.25 -14.47
N ALA A 104 14.23 6.22 -14.21
CA ALA A 104 13.21 5.99 -15.25
C ALA A 104 12.03 7.00 -15.32
N LEU A 105 12.09 8.19 -14.70
CA LEU A 105 10.93 9.10 -14.62
C LEU A 105 10.26 9.43 -15.98
N SER A 106 9.00 9.01 -16.16
CA SER A 106 7.85 9.90 -16.39
C SER A 106 6.52 9.14 -16.27
N SER A 107 5.58 9.68 -15.48
CA SER A 107 4.14 9.34 -15.47
C SER A 107 3.71 7.87 -15.32
N SER A 108 3.66 7.34 -14.09
CA SER A 108 2.82 6.15 -13.83
C SER A 108 2.12 6.18 -12.48
N ILE A 109 0.88 5.70 -12.49
CA ILE A 109 0.10 5.31 -11.32
C ILE A 109 0.73 4.01 -10.80
N LEU A 110 1.06 3.93 -9.51
CA LEU A 110 1.61 2.71 -8.93
C LEU A 110 0.65 2.20 -7.85
N PRO A 111 -0.12 1.14 -8.11
CA PRO A 111 -0.82 0.44 -7.04
C PRO A 111 0.25 -0.24 -6.16
N ILE A 112 0.21 0.01 -4.86
CA ILE A 112 1.09 -0.59 -3.86
C ILE A 112 0.19 -1.42 -2.94
N MET A 113 0.35 -2.73 -2.97
CA MET A 113 -0.33 -3.61 -2.02
C MET A 113 0.65 -3.97 -0.92
N VAL A 114 0.40 -3.54 0.31
CA VAL A 114 1.22 -3.88 1.48
C VAL A 114 0.45 -4.92 2.28
N GLN A 115 0.92 -6.16 2.25
CA GLN A 115 0.32 -7.25 3.02
C GLN A 115 1.02 -7.38 4.37
N ASP A 116 0.26 -7.85 5.35
CA ASP A 116 0.74 -8.25 6.68
C ASP A 116 1.58 -7.20 7.39
N VAL A 117 1.00 -6.01 7.56
CA VAL A 117 1.63 -4.99 8.39
C VAL A 117 1.36 -5.34 9.85
N GLU A 118 2.31 -6.03 10.46
CA GLU A 118 2.12 -6.64 11.78
C GLU A 118 2.35 -5.69 12.94
N ASP A 119 3.22 -4.70 12.75
CA ASP A 119 3.69 -3.83 13.81
C ASP A 119 3.70 -2.35 13.42
N GLU A 120 3.68 -1.49 14.44
CA GLU A 120 3.72 -0.03 14.29
C GLU A 120 5.02 0.46 13.63
N GLY A 121 6.13 -0.26 13.82
CA GLY A 121 7.41 0.04 13.20
C GLY A 121 7.35 -0.04 11.67
N GLN A 122 6.61 -1.02 11.12
CA GLN A 122 6.40 -1.18 9.69
C GLN A 122 5.55 -0.06 9.10
N ILE A 123 4.46 0.33 9.79
CA ILE A 123 3.64 1.50 9.40
C ILE A 123 4.51 2.76 9.35
N MET A 124 5.34 2.95 10.38
CA MET A 124 6.24 4.08 10.49
C MET A 124 7.32 4.09 9.41
N LEU A 125 7.88 2.93 9.09
CA LEU A 125 8.82 2.78 7.99
C LEU A 125 8.16 3.13 6.66
N LEU A 126 6.96 2.61 6.41
CA LEU A 126 6.19 2.93 5.21
C LEU A 126 5.91 4.43 5.10
N GLY A 127 5.47 5.06 6.18
CA GLY A 127 5.29 6.52 6.26
C GLY A 127 6.57 7.28 5.89
N ARG A 128 7.70 6.97 6.53
CA ARG A 128 8.99 7.61 6.19
C ARG A 128 9.36 7.44 4.71
N THR A 129 9.05 6.28 4.16
CA THR A 129 9.40 5.98 2.78
C THR A 129 8.49 6.73 1.79
N LEU A 130 7.20 6.93 2.13
CA LEU A 130 6.29 7.79 1.37
C LEU A 130 6.73 9.26 1.41
N ALA A 131 7.20 9.74 2.55
CA ALA A 131 7.66 11.14 2.71
C ALA A 131 8.83 11.50 1.78
N GLN A 132 9.61 10.51 1.33
CA GLN A 132 10.73 10.71 0.41
C GLN A 132 10.31 10.70 -1.07
N MET A 133 9.03 10.45 -1.39
CA MET A 133 8.54 10.34 -2.76
C MET A 133 8.05 11.66 -3.36
N SER A 134 8.89 12.68 -3.49
CA SER A 134 8.51 14.02 -3.99
C SER A 134 7.87 14.07 -5.40
N TYR A 135 7.96 12.99 -6.18
CA TYR A 135 7.35 12.89 -7.51
C TYR A 135 6.07 12.06 -7.56
N LEU A 136 5.56 11.62 -6.40
CA LEU A 136 4.36 10.79 -6.30
C LEU A 136 3.12 11.61 -6.65
N LYS A 137 2.45 11.25 -7.75
CA LYS A 137 1.17 11.86 -8.15
C LYS A 137 -0.04 11.08 -7.68
N LYS A 138 0.06 9.75 -7.69
CA LYS A 138 -1.04 8.85 -7.37
C LYS A 138 -0.55 7.76 -6.45
N LEU A 139 -1.27 7.53 -5.36
CA LEU A 139 -1.00 6.49 -4.38
C LEU A 139 -2.28 5.70 -4.15
N ASP A 140 -2.23 4.40 -4.40
CA ASP A 140 -3.29 3.46 -4.05
C ASP A 140 -2.67 2.36 -3.19
N LEU A 141 -2.96 2.41 -1.89
CA LEU A 141 -2.46 1.51 -0.87
C LEU A 141 -3.55 0.58 -0.41
N CYS A 142 -3.25 -0.72 -0.42
CA CYS A 142 -4.06 -1.72 0.25
C CYS A 142 -3.25 -2.31 1.40
N VAL A 143 -3.68 -2.14 2.66
CA VAL A 143 -2.93 -2.53 3.87
C VAL A 143 -3.74 -3.54 4.67
N GLN A 144 -3.18 -4.70 4.99
CA GLN A 144 -3.82 -5.67 5.88
C GLN A 144 -3.32 -5.46 7.30
N LEU A 145 -4.24 -5.26 8.25
CA LEU A 145 -3.94 -5.05 9.67
C LEU A 145 -4.72 -6.04 10.53
N LYS A 146 -4.20 -6.30 11.73
CA LYS A 146 -4.77 -7.27 12.69
C LYS A 146 -6.05 -6.74 13.35
N ASP A 147 -6.17 -5.44 13.54
CA ASP A 147 -7.30 -4.78 14.22
C ASP A 147 -7.58 -3.37 13.68
N ASP A 148 -8.75 -2.83 14.03
CA ASP A 148 -9.24 -1.52 13.56
C ASP A 148 -8.53 -0.32 14.22
N GLU A 149 -7.97 -0.50 15.41
CA GLU A 149 -7.24 0.56 16.13
C GLU A 149 -5.87 0.81 15.47
N ALA A 150 -5.22 -0.26 15.01
CA ALA A 150 -4.04 -0.19 14.16
C ALA A 150 -4.36 0.54 12.85
N TRP A 151 -5.58 0.37 12.30
CA TRP A 151 -5.99 1.06 11.08
C TRP A 151 -6.07 2.57 11.25
N ALA A 152 -6.65 3.06 12.34
CA ALA A 152 -6.74 4.50 12.62
C ALA A 152 -5.35 5.16 12.62
N ARG A 153 -4.40 4.53 13.33
CA ARG A 153 -3.00 4.96 13.41
C ARG A 153 -2.30 4.84 12.05
N CYS A 154 -2.54 3.76 11.32
CA CYS A 154 -1.99 3.55 9.99
C CYS A 154 -2.43 4.65 9.03
N LEU A 155 -3.73 4.93 8.97
CA LEU A 155 -4.28 5.97 8.12
C LEU A 155 -3.69 7.33 8.45
N GLU A 156 -3.57 7.67 9.74
CA GLU A 156 -2.95 8.92 10.20
C GLU A 156 -1.50 9.02 9.70
N VAL A 157 -0.68 8.01 10.00
CA VAL A 157 0.74 7.99 9.60
C VAL A 157 0.89 8.07 8.10
N LEU A 158 0.14 7.27 7.33
CA LEU A 158 0.23 7.24 5.87
C LEU A 158 -0.21 8.56 5.24
N PHE A 159 -1.35 9.11 5.67
CA PHE A 159 -1.85 10.37 5.15
C PHE A 159 -0.84 11.49 5.42
N PHE A 160 -0.43 11.67 6.68
CA PHE A 160 0.46 12.76 7.07
C PHE A 160 1.93 12.56 6.67
N SER A 161 2.29 11.38 6.20
CA SER A 161 3.59 11.13 5.56
C SER A 161 3.62 11.46 4.08
N CYS A 162 2.47 11.58 3.43
CA CYS A 162 2.44 11.81 1.98
C CYS A 162 3.13 13.14 1.60
N PRO A 163 3.85 13.16 0.45
CA PRO A 163 4.52 14.36 -0.03
C PRO A 163 3.48 15.43 -0.37
N SER A 164 3.71 16.65 0.14
CA SER A 164 2.81 17.80 -0.08
C SER A 164 2.85 18.32 -1.51
N GLU A 165 3.98 18.11 -2.19
CA GLU A 165 4.20 18.55 -3.56
C GLU A 165 3.86 17.42 -4.53
N GLY A 166 2.76 17.56 -5.26
CA GLY A 166 2.49 16.75 -6.45
C GLY A 166 1.46 15.63 -6.30
N LEU A 167 1.09 15.22 -5.08
CA LEU A 167 0.06 14.20 -4.90
C LEU A 167 -1.31 14.72 -5.32
N GLU A 168 -1.91 14.05 -6.30
CA GLU A 168 -3.20 14.37 -6.91
C GLU A 168 -4.28 13.35 -6.49
N GLU A 169 -3.91 12.11 -6.20
CA GLU A 169 -4.84 11.04 -5.85
C GLU A 169 -4.26 10.16 -4.73
N LEU A 170 -5.03 9.97 -3.66
CA LEU A 170 -4.69 9.13 -2.51
C LEU A 170 -5.85 8.18 -2.21
N ARG A 171 -5.57 6.88 -2.27
CA ARG A 171 -6.50 5.83 -1.85
C ARG A 171 -5.79 4.94 -0.83
N VAL A 172 -6.40 4.74 0.33
CA VAL A 172 -5.87 3.89 1.39
C VAL A 172 -7.01 2.96 1.81
N ARG A 173 -6.83 1.65 1.59
CA ARG A 173 -7.84 0.61 1.76
C ARG A 173 -7.31 -0.50 2.65
N CYS A 174 -8.12 -1.02 3.57
CA CYS A 174 -7.77 -2.19 4.37
C CYS A 174 -8.00 -3.45 3.54
N ALA A 175 -6.97 -4.28 3.41
CA ALA A 175 -7.06 -5.62 2.85
C ALA A 175 -7.64 -6.54 3.93
N GLY A 176 -8.81 -7.14 3.66
CA GLY A 176 -9.49 -8.03 4.60
C GLY A 176 -11.01 -7.96 4.49
N LEU A 177 -11.54 -6.80 4.10
CA LEU A 177 -12.93 -6.67 3.69
C LEU A 177 -13.05 -7.12 2.24
N VAL A 178 -13.41 -8.39 2.06
CA VAL A 178 -13.81 -8.90 0.75
C VAL A 178 -15.06 -8.12 0.33
N GLU A 179 -14.92 -7.12 -0.55
CA GLU A 179 -16.05 -6.60 -1.34
C GLU A 179 -16.52 -7.74 -2.26
N SER A 180 -17.36 -8.64 -1.74
CA SER A 180 -17.95 -9.73 -2.52
C SER A 180 -19.03 -9.15 -3.43
N GLY A 181 -18.64 -8.79 -4.65
CA GLY A 181 -19.55 -8.26 -5.66
C GLY A 181 -18.99 -8.37 -7.07
N TYR A 182 -18.61 -9.59 -7.44
CA TYR A 182 -18.27 -10.04 -8.81
C TYR A 182 -17.04 -9.38 -9.48
N ASP A 183 -16.03 -10.22 -9.78
CA ASP A 183 -14.88 -10.00 -10.68
C ASP A 183 -13.69 -9.10 -10.28
N ARG A 184 -13.26 -9.14 -9.01
CA ARG A 184 -11.82 -9.01 -8.65
C ARG A 184 -11.47 -9.96 -7.50
N VAL A 185 -11.10 -11.18 -7.85
CA VAL A 185 -10.70 -12.25 -6.92
C VAL A 185 -9.53 -11.75 -6.04
N PRO A 186 -9.67 -11.63 -4.70
CA PRO A 186 -8.52 -11.75 -3.81
C PRO A 186 -8.14 -13.22 -3.89
N VAL A 187 -7.10 -13.52 -4.65
CA VAL A 187 -6.63 -14.89 -4.75
C VAL A 187 -6.14 -15.27 -3.35
N ARG A 188 -6.90 -16.15 -2.70
CA ARG A 188 -6.32 -17.14 -1.78
C ARG A 188 -5.26 -17.89 -2.59
N TRP A 189 -4.04 -17.35 -2.65
CA TRP A 189 -2.90 -18.04 -3.28
C TRP A 189 -2.46 -19.08 -2.26
N CYS A 190 -2.83 -20.33 -2.52
CA CYS A 190 -2.40 -21.52 -1.80
C CYS A 190 -2.33 -21.37 -0.28
N GLU A 191 -3.44 -21.66 0.40
CA GLU A 191 -3.32 -22.51 1.58
C GLU A 191 -2.70 -23.82 1.06
N SER A 192 -1.36 -23.88 0.99
CA SER A 192 -0.69 -25.17 0.96
C SER A 192 -1.18 -25.89 2.20
N GLU A 193 -1.81 -27.06 1.99
CA GLU A 193 -2.26 -27.94 3.06
C GLU A 193 -1.24 -27.89 4.19
N ALA A 194 -1.69 -27.48 5.38
CA ALA A 194 -0.84 -27.28 6.53
C ALA A 194 -0.03 -28.56 6.76
N ASP A 195 1.24 -28.55 6.33
CA ASP A 195 2.21 -29.50 6.83
C ASP A 195 2.18 -29.34 8.36
N GLU A 196 1.99 -30.46 9.05
CA GLU A 196 1.99 -30.54 10.52
C GLU A 196 3.34 -30.01 11.02
N TRP A 197 3.42 -28.70 11.29
CA TRP A 197 4.59 -28.08 11.87
C TRP A 197 4.76 -28.65 13.27
N VAL A 198 5.86 -29.38 13.43
CA VAL A 198 6.35 -29.84 14.72
C VAL A 198 6.59 -28.60 15.59
N ASP A 199 5.97 -28.58 16.77
CA ASP A 199 6.22 -27.58 17.81
C ASP A 199 7.70 -27.64 18.22
N ASP A 200 8.56 -26.95 17.49
CA ASP A 200 9.90 -26.59 17.96
C ASP A 200 9.70 -25.45 18.95
N GLU A 201 9.81 -25.75 20.25
CA GLU A 201 9.83 -24.78 21.34
C GLU A 201 10.95 -23.77 21.07
N GLU A 202 10.61 -22.63 20.45
CA GLU A 202 11.55 -21.55 20.17
C GLU A 202 12.09 -21.00 21.50
N GLU A 203 13.38 -21.27 21.76
CA GLU A 203 14.11 -20.66 22.85
C GLU A 203 14.05 -19.13 22.70
N GLU A 204 13.46 -18.47 23.69
CA GLU A 204 13.34 -17.02 23.79
C GLU A 204 14.75 -16.40 23.82
N ASP A 205 15.27 -16.02 22.65
CA ASP A 205 16.48 -15.20 22.52
C ASP A 205 16.19 -13.81 23.11
N GLU A 206 16.35 -13.70 24.44
CA GLU A 206 16.38 -12.46 25.19
C GLU A 206 17.46 -11.52 24.63
N ASP A 207 17.09 -10.24 24.54
CA ASP A 207 17.96 -9.08 24.27
C ASP A 207 18.15 -8.68 22.79
N GLY A 208 17.07 -8.80 22.00
CA GLY A 208 16.87 -7.96 20.82
C GLY A 208 16.74 -6.49 21.22
N GLY A 209 17.85 -5.76 21.26
CA GLY A 209 17.91 -4.36 21.67
C GLY A 209 16.78 -3.51 21.09
N VAL A 210 15.97 -2.92 21.98
CA VAL A 210 14.79 -2.11 21.64
C VAL A 210 15.21 -1.03 20.64
N ALA A 211 14.84 -1.22 19.38
CA ALA A 211 15.08 -0.22 18.34
C ALA A 211 14.45 1.09 18.81
N THR A 212 15.26 2.14 18.93
CA THR A 212 14.78 3.46 19.35
C THR A 212 13.79 3.95 18.30
N VAL A 213 12.50 3.90 18.63
CA VAL A 213 11.41 4.31 17.74
C VAL A 213 11.55 5.82 17.51
N VAL A 214 12.15 6.20 16.39
CA VAL A 214 12.24 7.61 16.01
C VAL A 214 10.81 8.14 15.78
N PRO A 215 10.40 9.21 16.47
CA PRO A 215 9.02 9.66 16.46
C PRO A 215 8.55 10.06 15.06
N PHE A 216 7.24 9.90 14.86
CA PHE A 216 6.54 10.28 13.65
C PHE A 216 6.69 11.78 13.39
N LYS A 217 7.24 12.15 12.23
CA LYS A 217 7.24 13.55 11.79
C LYS A 217 6.10 13.74 10.79
N ARG A 218 5.05 14.41 11.24
CA ARG A 218 3.96 14.91 10.37
C ARG A 218 4.53 15.88 9.33
N ARG A 219 4.04 15.79 8.08
CA ARG A 219 4.46 16.70 7.00
C ARG A 219 4.18 18.17 7.37
N ASP A 220 5.00 19.03 6.80
CA ASP A 220 4.87 20.48 6.91
C ASP A 220 3.97 21.00 5.77
N GLY A 221 2.65 21.08 6.01
CA GLY A 221 1.68 21.75 5.13
C GLY A 221 0.64 20.86 4.43
N PRO A 222 -0.30 21.48 3.68
CA PRO A 222 -1.44 20.79 3.08
C PRO A 222 -1.09 20.06 1.77
N LEU A 223 -1.88 19.05 1.40
CA LEU A 223 -1.83 18.39 0.08
C LEU A 223 -2.54 19.27 -0.96
N SER A 224 -1.91 20.39 -1.32
CA SER A 224 -2.48 21.48 -2.14
C SER A 224 -2.89 21.11 -3.57
N ARG A 225 -2.62 19.86 -4.01
CA ARG A 225 -2.95 19.32 -5.33
C ARG A 225 -3.86 18.09 -5.26
N LEU A 226 -4.19 17.59 -4.07
CA LEU A 226 -5.02 16.40 -3.93
C LEU A 226 -6.43 16.68 -4.42
N ARG A 227 -6.88 15.89 -5.39
CA ARG A 227 -8.20 15.97 -6.03
C ARG A 227 -9.08 14.78 -5.66
N VAL A 228 -8.48 13.60 -5.49
CA VAL A 228 -9.20 12.36 -5.17
C VAL A 228 -8.69 11.81 -3.85
N LEU A 229 -9.62 11.54 -2.92
CA LEU A 229 -9.32 10.97 -1.61
C LEU A 229 -10.30 9.85 -1.30
N ASP A 230 -9.78 8.64 -1.04
CA ASP A 230 -10.58 7.49 -0.62
C ASP A 230 -10.32 7.17 0.86
N LEU A 231 -11.35 7.40 1.69
CA LEU A 231 -11.38 7.19 3.14
C LEU A 231 -12.54 6.26 3.51
N ARG A 232 -12.87 5.25 2.70
CA ARG A 232 -13.98 4.32 2.99
C ARG A 232 -13.88 3.59 4.33
N GLN A 233 -12.76 3.70 5.04
CA GLN A 233 -12.55 3.13 6.38
C GLN A 233 -12.08 4.19 7.38
N LEU A 234 -12.64 5.40 7.29
CA LEU A 234 -12.39 6.49 8.24
C LEU A 234 -12.95 6.21 9.65
N GLU A 235 -13.79 5.19 9.75
CA GLU A 235 -14.60 4.80 10.88
C GLU A 235 -13.83 4.66 12.21
N SER A 236 -12.62 4.10 12.18
CA SER A 236 -11.82 3.96 13.40
C SER A 236 -11.02 5.21 13.78
N SER A 237 -11.07 6.29 12.99
CA SER A 237 -10.30 7.51 13.23
C SER A 237 -11.04 8.50 14.15
N SER A 238 -10.29 9.20 15.01
CA SER A 238 -10.86 10.26 15.83
C SER A 238 -11.32 11.46 15.00
N LEU A 239 -12.30 12.20 15.52
CA LEU A 239 -12.84 13.38 14.86
C LEU A 239 -11.75 14.45 14.60
N GLU A 240 -10.76 14.57 15.50
CA GLU A 240 -9.63 15.48 15.34
C GLU A 240 -8.74 15.11 14.15
N VAL A 241 -8.49 13.81 13.95
CA VAL A 241 -7.73 13.32 12.79
C VAL A 241 -8.52 13.58 11.52
N VAL A 242 -9.82 13.31 11.52
CA VAL A 242 -10.70 13.58 10.38
C VAL A 242 -10.73 15.08 10.02
N HIS A 243 -10.88 15.94 11.03
CA HIS A 243 -10.81 17.40 10.86
C HIS A 243 -9.47 17.83 10.23
N ALA A 244 -8.37 17.31 10.76
CA ALA A 244 -7.03 17.58 10.27
C ALA A 244 -6.80 17.10 8.83
N ILE A 245 -7.36 15.96 8.44
CA ILE A 245 -7.30 15.43 7.07
C ILE A 245 -7.99 16.39 6.10
N PHE A 246 -9.23 16.81 6.39
CA PHE A 246 -9.98 17.71 5.51
C PHE A 246 -9.35 19.10 5.42
N ARG A 247 -8.87 19.65 6.54
CA ARG A 247 -8.14 20.94 6.56
C ARG A 247 -6.94 20.96 5.61
N ASP A 248 -6.27 19.82 5.47
CA ASP A 248 -5.09 19.70 4.62
C ASP A 248 -5.41 19.39 3.14
N CYS A 249 -6.69 19.30 2.75
CA CYS A 249 -7.15 18.93 1.40
C CYS A 249 -8.00 20.03 0.72
N PRO A 250 -7.49 21.27 0.55
CA PRO A 250 -8.30 22.42 0.11
C PRO A 250 -8.80 22.36 -1.35
N LYS A 251 -8.25 21.46 -2.18
CA LYS A 251 -8.62 21.30 -3.59
C LYS A 251 -9.27 19.96 -3.91
N LEU A 252 -9.81 19.29 -2.89
CA LEU A 252 -10.47 18.01 -3.07
C LEU A 252 -11.69 18.15 -3.99
N GLU A 253 -11.81 17.26 -4.97
CA GLU A 253 -12.88 17.23 -5.98
C GLU A 253 -13.74 15.96 -5.88
N GLU A 254 -13.12 14.84 -5.47
CA GLU A 254 -13.74 13.54 -5.29
C GLU A 254 -13.38 12.97 -3.92
N LEU A 255 -14.39 12.53 -3.19
CA LEU A 255 -14.24 11.93 -1.87
C LEU A 255 -15.02 10.62 -1.80
N TYR A 256 -14.37 9.56 -1.33
CA TYR A 256 -15.03 8.32 -0.97
C TYR A 256 -15.07 8.22 0.56
N VAL A 257 -16.26 8.10 1.14
CA VAL A 257 -16.48 8.02 2.60
C VAL A 257 -17.16 6.70 2.99
N PRO A 258 -16.99 6.25 4.25
CA PRO A 258 -17.73 5.12 4.78
C PRO A 258 -19.22 5.45 4.97
N ARG A 259 -20.01 4.44 5.34
CA ARG A 259 -21.38 4.66 5.84
C ARG A 259 -21.31 5.06 7.31
N LEU A 260 -21.41 6.36 7.59
CA LEU A 260 -21.22 6.90 8.94
C LEU A 260 -22.45 6.80 9.86
N ASP A 261 -23.55 6.20 9.40
CA ASP A 261 -24.87 6.29 10.03
C ASP A 261 -25.19 5.18 11.04
N ARG A 262 -24.48 4.05 11.03
CA ARG A 262 -24.87 2.87 11.85
C ARG A 262 -23.83 2.36 12.83
N GLU A 263 -22.54 2.54 12.55
CA GLU A 263 -21.50 1.74 13.22
C GLU A 263 -20.57 2.56 14.13
N HIS A 264 -20.61 3.90 14.07
CA HIS A 264 -19.61 4.76 14.72
C HIS A 264 -20.22 5.91 15.52
N PRO A 265 -20.65 5.66 16.78
CA PRO A 265 -21.28 6.69 17.61
C PRO A 265 -20.38 7.91 17.89
N ASP A 266 -19.06 7.73 17.79
CA ASP A 266 -18.09 8.78 18.07
C ASP A 266 -17.88 9.75 16.89
N LEU A 267 -18.22 9.32 15.67
CA LEU A 267 -18.06 10.14 14.47
C LEU A 267 -19.36 10.88 14.15
N ASP A 268 -19.52 12.08 14.71
CA ASP A 268 -20.65 12.96 14.42
C ASP A 268 -20.65 13.37 12.94
N VAL A 269 -21.52 12.73 12.14
CA VAL A 269 -21.70 12.96 10.70
C VAL A 269 -21.96 14.44 10.39
N GLY A 270 -22.68 15.16 11.26
CA GLY A 270 -22.94 16.58 11.12
C GLY A 270 -21.69 17.44 11.31
N LYS A 271 -20.76 17.04 12.17
CA LYS A 271 -19.43 17.67 12.29
C LYS A 271 -18.56 17.35 11.07
N VAL A 272 -18.51 16.10 10.63
CA VAL A 272 -17.75 15.71 9.43
C VAL A 272 -18.24 16.46 8.20
N GLY A 273 -19.56 16.53 7.99
CA GLY A 273 -20.16 17.30 6.90
C GLY A 273 -19.79 18.79 6.94
N ARG A 274 -19.75 19.40 8.13
CA ARG A 274 -19.28 20.78 8.29
C ARG A 274 -17.82 20.94 7.91
N PHE A 275 -16.95 20.02 8.29
CA PHE A 275 -15.53 20.06 7.89
C PHE A 275 -15.37 19.98 6.38
N ILE A 276 -16.12 19.10 5.72
CA ILE A 276 -16.07 18.96 4.26
C ILE A 276 -16.49 20.27 3.57
N VAL A 277 -17.60 20.88 3.99
CA VAL A 277 -18.07 22.17 3.43
C VAL A 277 -17.05 23.28 3.71
N GLU A 278 -16.51 23.36 4.92
CA GLU A 278 -15.58 24.42 5.33
C GLU A 278 -14.23 24.32 4.61
N TYR A 279 -13.65 23.12 4.49
CA TYR A 279 -12.28 22.95 4.00
C TYR A 279 -12.18 22.47 2.55
N CYS A 280 -13.21 21.87 1.98
CA CYS A 280 -13.18 21.30 0.63
C CYS A 280 -14.22 21.95 -0.31
N PRO A 281 -14.14 23.27 -0.58
CA PRO A 281 -15.13 24.02 -1.37
C PRO A 281 -15.20 23.59 -2.84
N ARG A 282 -14.26 22.75 -3.30
CA ARG A 282 -14.20 22.22 -4.67
C ARG A 282 -14.81 20.82 -4.81
N LEU A 283 -15.32 20.24 -3.73
CA LEU A 283 -15.85 18.88 -3.77
C LEU A 283 -17.09 18.82 -4.68
N ARG A 284 -17.04 17.95 -5.69
CA ARG A 284 -18.12 17.77 -6.68
C ARG A 284 -18.70 16.37 -6.64
N ARG A 285 -17.90 15.37 -6.27
CA ARG A 285 -18.31 13.97 -6.21
C ARG A 285 -18.10 13.41 -4.81
N LEU A 286 -19.18 12.90 -4.21
CA LEU A 286 -19.15 12.19 -2.95
C LEU A 286 -19.63 10.77 -3.19
N HIS A 287 -18.74 9.80 -3.00
CA HIS A 287 -19.03 8.38 -3.14
C HIS A 287 -19.20 7.77 -1.75
N ARG A 288 -20.26 7.00 -1.56
CA ARG A 288 -20.47 6.19 -0.35
C ARG A 288 -19.93 4.79 -0.62
N GLY A 289 -19.23 4.22 0.36
CA GLY A 289 -18.82 2.82 0.30
C GLY A 289 -20.01 1.88 0.13
N PRO A 290 -19.82 0.72 -0.52
CA PRO A 290 -20.85 -0.32 -0.55
C PRO A 290 -21.10 -0.72 0.91
N GLY A 291 -22.30 -0.49 1.40
CA GLY A 291 -22.66 -1.05 2.70
C GLY A 291 -22.80 -2.54 2.52
N GLY A 292 -22.25 -3.31 3.46
CA GLY A 292 -22.59 -4.71 3.58
C GLY A 292 -24.10 -4.86 3.54
N GLU A 293 -24.58 -5.66 2.59
CA GLU A 293 -25.95 -6.17 2.55
C GLU A 293 -27.06 -5.15 2.28
N ASP A 294 -27.00 -4.44 1.15
CA ASP A 294 -28.23 -4.22 0.37
C ASP A 294 -28.21 -5.16 -0.83
N ASN A 295 -28.96 -6.25 -0.72
CA ASN A 295 -29.19 -7.21 -1.78
C ASN A 295 -30.02 -6.55 -2.90
N GLY A 296 -29.35 -5.86 -3.82
CA GLY A 296 -29.82 -5.76 -5.20
C GLY A 296 -30.91 -4.73 -5.54
N GLU A 297 -30.97 -3.58 -4.86
CA GLU A 297 -31.57 -2.39 -5.47
C GLU A 297 -30.46 -1.39 -5.80
N VAL A 298 -30.04 -1.42 -7.07
CA VAL A 298 -29.26 -0.32 -7.64
C VAL A 298 -30.23 0.83 -7.79
N ASP A 299 -30.09 1.85 -6.94
CA ASP A 299 -30.81 3.11 -7.10
C ASP A 299 -30.20 3.85 -8.31
N GLU A 300 -30.56 3.42 -9.52
CA GLU A 300 -30.26 4.10 -10.78
C GLU A 300 -31.08 5.40 -10.83
N PHE A 301 -30.60 6.42 -10.14
CA PHE A 301 -31.13 7.77 -10.34
C PHE A 301 -30.42 8.43 -11.53
N LEU A 302 -30.80 8.03 -12.75
CA LEU A 302 -30.50 8.76 -13.98
C LEU A 302 -31.45 9.95 -14.11
N GLY A 303 -31.14 11.02 -13.38
CA GLY A 303 -31.46 12.36 -13.85
C GLY A 303 -30.33 12.82 -14.75
N GLU A 304 -30.49 12.71 -16.06
CA GLU A 304 -29.74 13.53 -17.01
C GLU A 304 -30.09 15.00 -16.74
N GLU A 305 -29.41 15.64 -15.79
CA GLU A 305 -29.47 17.10 -15.65
C GLU A 305 -28.23 17.72 -16.30
N GLU A 306 -28.53 18.49 -17.34
CA GLU A 306 -27.64 19.33 -18.12
C GLU A 306 -26.60 20.04 -17.25
N GLU A 307 -25.35 20.07 -17.73
CA GLU A 307 -24.26 20.86 -17.15
C GLU A 307 -24.57 22.37 -17.26
N GLU A 308 -25.38 22.89 -16.34
CA GLU A 308 -25.52 24.33 -16.13
C GLU A 308 -24.51 24.80 -15.07
N GLU A 309 -23.55 25.60 -15.54
CA GLU A 309 -22.45 26.17 -14.78
C GLU A 309 -22.98 27.12 -13.68
N VAL A 310 -23.24 26.61 -12.46
CA VAL A 310 -23.69 27.43 -11.32
C VAL A 310 -22.90 27.11 -10.05
N GLY A 311 -21.81 27.84 -9.83
CA GLY A 311 -20.91 27.73 -8.68
C GLY A 311 -21.55 28.01 -7.29
N GLY A 312 -22.85 28.29 -7.21
CA GLY A 312 -23.59 28.45 -5.95
C GLY A 312 -24.67 27.39 -5.68
N LYS A 313 -25.04 26.55 -6.65
CA LYS A 313 -26.02 25.45 -6.46
C LYS A 313 -25.37 24.19 -5.89
N ALA A 314 -24.09 23.94 -6.18
CA ALA A 314 -23.39 22.73 -5.75
C ALA A 314 -23.24 22.64 -4.22
N GLU A 315 -22.95 23.75 -3.54
CA GLU A 315 -22.82 23.78 -2.07
C GLU A 315 -24.15 23.51 -1.38
N ARG A 316 -25.25 24.09 -1.91
CA ARG A 316 -26.62 23.78 -1.47
C ARG A 316 -27.03 22.35 -1.80
N ASN A 317 -26.62 21.79 -2.93
CA ASN A 317 -26.97 20.42 -3.33
C ASN A 317 -26.20 19.38 -2.51
N LEU A 318 -24.90 19.59 -2.23
CA LEU A 318 -24.13 18.72 -1.34
C LEU A 318 -24.64 18.82 0.10
N THR A 319 -24.92 20.04 0.58
CA THR A 319 -25.56 20.24 1.89
C THR A 319 -26.95 19.62 1.92
N LEU A 320 -27.76 19.75 0.86
CA LEU A 320 -29.05 19.08 0.72
C LEU A 320 -28.93 17.58 0.55
N GLN A 321 -27.85 17.03 -0.01
CA GLN A 321 -27.63 15.59 -0.11
C GLN A 321 -27.18 15.02 1.24
N ILE A 322 -26.35 15.76 1.98
CA ILE A 322 -26.01 15.46 3.37
C ILE A 322 -27.27 15.56 4.25
N LEU A 323 -28.07 16.62 4.10
CA LEU A 323 -29.33 16.83 4.84
C LEU A 323 -30.45 15.86 4.41
N ARG A 324 -30.61 15.53 3.12
CA ARG A 324 -31.60 14.54 2.65
C ARG A 324 -31.24 13.14 3.09
N ALA A 325 -29.95 12.81 3.11
CA ALA A 325 -29.47 11.57 3.72
C ALA A 325 -29.68 11.54 5.24
N GLN A 326 -29.74 12.69 5.91
CA GLN A 326 -30.17 12.79 7.31
C GLN A 326 -31.70 12.65 7.46
N GLN A 327 -32.49 13.18 6.53
CA GLN A 327 -33.96 13.18 6.60
C GLN A 327 -34.61 11.84 6.22
N GLY A 328 -33.95 11.00 5.42
CA GLY A 328 -34.41 9.62 5.14
C GLY A 328 -34.45 8.68 6.36
N LEU A 329 -33.97 9.14 7.52
CA LEU A 329 -33.97 8.39 8.79
C LEU A 329 -34.88 9.01 9.88
N CYS A 330 -35.59 10.09 9.57
CA CYS A 330 -36.71 10.59 10.38
C CYS A 330 -37.99 10.51 9.55
N GLY A 331 -38.51 9.30 9.38
CA GLY A 331 -39.90 9.09 8.96
C GLY A 331 -40.84 9.64 10.02
N VAL A 332 -41.04 10.96 10.02
CA VAL A 332 -42.27 11.57 10.50
C VAL A 332 -43.06 11.85 9.24
N GLU A 333 -44.01 10.98 8.96
CA GLU A 333 -45.12 11.29 8.06
C GLU A 333 -45.76 12.58 8.58
N GLU A 334 -45.49 13.71 7.93
CA GLU A 334 -46.43 14.83 7.98
C GLU A 334 -47.67 14.38 7.21
N GLU A 335 -48.64 13.79 7.94
CA GLU A 335 -50.02 13.70 7.50
C GLU A 335 -50.51 15.14 7.20
N GLU A 336 -50.56 15.49 5.92
CA GLU A 336 -51.35 16.63 5.46
C GLU A 336 -52.83 16.38 5.80
N LYS A 337 -53.41 17.30 6.57
CA LYS A 337 -54.84 17.39 6.88
C LYS A 337 -55.44 18.66 6.28
#